data_AF-A0A8X6RTQ5-F1
#
_entry.id   AF-A0A8X6RTQ5-F1
#
_cell.length_a   1.000
_cell.length_b   1.000
_cell.length_c   1.000
_cell.angle_alpha   90.00
_cell.angle_beta   90.00
_cell.angle_gamma   90.00
#
_symmetry.space_group_name_H-M   'P 1'
#
loop_
_entity.id
_entity.type
_entity.pdbx_description
1 polymer ?
#
loop_
_entity_poly.entity_id
_entity_poly.type
_entity_poly.pdbx_seq_one_letter_code
_entity_poly.pdbx_strand_id
1 'polypeptide(L)'
;MVSSGSIDEAVSLVTSCILFAANNAIPKPSSRLPRFPKPWWNEECQMAKKDQNKAWNRFRRYPTPDNMIAFNKARARARKIHRQRKRKSWIKYVSNITCSPSSKEVWNKIRKLSGKYSASPVFRLISNGVSVNTIPDIASTLAETFAKTSSCNNYTPAFQALKRREERG
;
A
#
# COMPACT_ATOMS: atom_id res chain seq x y z
N MET A 1 44.42 -20.80 -29.54
CA MET A 1 43.40 -21.55 -28.78
C MET A 1 42.51 -20.53 -28.10
N VAL A 2 41.35 -20.22 -28.69
CA VAL A 2 40.40 -19.27 -28.09
C VAL A 2 39.55 -20.06 -27.12
N SER A 3 39.79 -19.88 -25.82
CA SER A 3 38.94 -20.45 -24.78
C SER A 3 37.55 -19.85 -24.92
N SER A 4 36.62 -20.64 -25.45
CA SER A 4 35.20 -20.32 -25.41
C SER A 4 34.79 -20.27 -23.95
N GLY A 5 34.62 -19.07 -23.40
CA GLY A 5 33.93 -18.89 -22.12
C GLY A 5 32.66 -19.72 -22.16
N SER A 6 32.46 -20.56 -21.13
CA SER A 6 31.39 -21.56 -21.13
C SER A 6 30.07 -20.89 -21.47
N ILE A 7 29.21 -21.54 -22.26
CA ILE A 7 27.87 -21.03 -22.59
C ILE A 7 27.13 -20.62 -21.31
N ASP A 8 27.36 -21.34 -20.21
CA ASP A 8 26.82 -21.03 -18.89
C ASP A 8 27.26 -19.65 -18.36
N GLU A 9 28.48 -19.23 -18.65
CA GLU A 9 29.03 -17.94 -18.25
C GLU A 9 28.36 -16.79 -19.02
N ALA A 10 28.14 -16.97 -20.32
CA ALA A 10 27.40 -16.03 -21.15
C ALA A 10 25.93 -15.92 -20.71
N VAL A 11 25.27 -17.05 -20.43
CA VAL A 11 23.89 -17.09 -19.93
C VAL A 11 23.79 -16.43 -18.56
N SER A 12 24.75 -16.69 -17.66
CA SER A 12 24.82 -16.05 -16.34
C SER A 12 24.98 -14.53 -16.46
N LEU A 13 25.86 -14.07 -17.34
CA LEU A 13 26.09 -12.64 -17.56
C LEU A 13 24.81 -11.94 -18.04
N VAL A 14 24.16 -12.46 -19.08
CA VAL A 14 22.91 -11.90 -19.62
C VAL A 14 21.82 -11.89 -18.55
N THR A 15 21.66 -12.98 -17.80
CA THR A 15 20.67 -13.09 -16.72
C THR A 15 20.94 -12.05 -15.63
N SER A 16 22.21 -11.87 -15.24
CA SER A 16 22.60 -10.89 -14.23
C SER A 16 22.32 -9.44 -14.67
N CYS A 17 22.60 -9.11 -15.93
CA CYS A 17 22.32 -7.79 -16.49
C CYS A 17 20.82 -7.50 -16.54
N ILE A 18 20.00 -8.48 -16.96
CA ILE A 18 18.54 -8.34 -16.99
C ILE A 18 17.99 -8.14 -15.57
N LEU A 19 18.45 -8.95 -14.60
CA LEU A 19 18.03 -8.82 -13.20
C LEU A 19 18.48 -7.48 -12.59
N PHE A 20 19.69 -7.02 -12.91
CA PHE A 20 20.19 -5.73 -12.45
C PHE A 20 19.35 -4.58 -13.01
N ALA A 21 19.11 -4.57 -14.32
CA ALA A 21 18.26 -3.57 -14.97
C ALA A 21 16.83 -3.60 -14.40
N ALA A 22 16.26 -4.79 -14.23
CA ALA A 22 14.93 -4.95 -13.65
C ALA A 22 14.84 -4.46 -12.20
N ASN A 23 15.84 -4.75 -11.37
CA ASN A 23 15.86 -4.29 -9.97
C ASN A 23 15.99 -2.77 -9.84
N ASN A 24 16.65 -2.10 -10.79
CA ASN A 24 16.81 -0.65 -10.80
C ASN A 24 15.60 0.07 -11.45
N ALA A 25 15.05 -0.49 -12.52
CA ALA A 25 13.98 0.16 -13.29
C ALA A 25 12.58 -0.15 -12.78
N ILE A 26 12.35 -1.32 -12.18
CA ILE A 26 11.03 -1.74 -11.68
C ILE A 26 10.99 -1.46 -10.17
N PRO A 27 10.20 -0.48 -9.72
CA PRO A 27 10.01 -0.26 -8.29
C PRO A 27 9.46 -1.54 -7.66
N LYS A 28 10.21 -2.12 -6.72
CA LYS A 28 9.71 -3.26 -5.96
C LYS A 28 8.41 -2.82 -5.28
N PRO A 29 7.31 -3.56 -5.43
CA PRO A 29 6.08 -3.22 -4.75
C PRO A 29 6.39 -3.20 -3.26
N SER A 30 6.26 -2.01 -2.65
CA SER A 30 6.23 -1.83 -1.20
C SER A 30 5.41 -2.99 -0.63
N SER A 31 6.01 -3.72 0.32
CA SER A 31 5.38 -4.87 0.99
C SER A 31 3.91 -4.55 1.15
N ARG A 32 3.04 -5.34 0.51
CA ARG A 32 1.61 -5.04 0.41
C ARG A 32 1.05 -4.90 1.83
N LEU A 33 1.12 -3.69 2.40
CA LEU A 33 0.39 -3.36 3.61
C LEU A 33 -1.05 -3.68 3.21
N PRO A 34 -1.70 -4.62 3.90
CA PRO A 34 -3.04 -5.02 3.53
C PRO A 34 -3.84 -3.73 3.44
N ARG A 35 -4.43 -3.46 2.25
CA ARG A 35 -4.96 -2.12 1.95
C ARG A 35 -5.83 -1.64 3.11
N PHE A 36 -6.57 -2.55 3.77
CA PHE A 36 -6.95 -2.48 5.19
C PHE A 36 -7.02 -3.89 5.81
N PRO A 37 -6.18 -4.28 6.79
CA PRO A 37 -6.37 -5.55 7.50
C PRO A 37 -7.54 -5.35 8.44
N LYS A 38 -8.72 -5.79 8.03
CA LYS A 38 -9.90 -5.76 8.90
C LYS A 38 -9.56 -6.64 10.12
N PRO A 39 -9.63 -6.13 11.37
CA PRO A 39 -9.19 -6.90 12.54
C PRO A 39 -9.91 -8.23 12.75
N TRP A 40 -11.12 -8.37 12.19
CA TRP A 40 -11.92 -9.59 12.22
C TRP A 40 -11.65 -10.55 11.06
N TRP A 41 -10.85 -10.16 10.06
CA TRP A 41 -10.52 -11.01 8.92
C TRP A 41 -9.45 -12.02 9.31
N ASN A 42 -9.76 -13.30 9.15
CA ASN A 42 -8.88 -14.41 9.47
C ASN A 42 -8.94 -15.49 8.39
N GLU A 43 -8.14 -16.54 8.57
CA GLU A 43 -8.07 -17.68 7.67
C GLU A 43 -9.45 -18.34 7.44
N GLU A 44 -10.29 -18.44 8.48
CA GLU A 44 -11.65 -18.98 8.32
C GLU A 44 -12.52 -18.12 7.38
N CYS A 45 -12.44 -16.79 7.47
CA CYS A 45 -13.12 -15.89 6.53
C CYS A 45 -12.58 -16.08 5.10
N GLN A 46 -11.27 -16.25 4.96
CA GLN A 46 -10.62 -16.47 3.68
C GLN A 46 -11.05 -17.81 3.06
N MET A 47 -11.06 -18.89 3.83
CA MET A 47 -11.54 -20.20 3.39
C MET A 47 -13.00 -20.15 2.98
N ALA A 48 -13.87 -19.58 3.82
CA ALA A 48 -15.29 -19.46 3.51
C ALA A 48 -15.55 -18.64 2.24
N LYS A 49 -14.75 -17.59 2.01
CA LYS A 49 -14.82 -16.78 0.78
C LYS A 49 -14.31 -17.56 -0.44
N LYS A 50 -13.23 -18.35 -0.28
CA LYS A 50 -12.69 -19.23 -1.32
C LYS A 50 -13.73 -20.29 -1.75
N ASP A 51 -14.39 -20.92 -0.79
CA ASP A 51 -15.45 -21.91 -1.04
C ASP A 51 -16.66 -21.28 -1.74
N GLN A 52 -17.09 -20.11 -1.27
CA GLN A 52 -18.15 -19.33 -1.93
C GLN A 52 -17.79 -19.04 -3.40
N ASN A 53 -16.58 -18.58 -3.66
CA ASN A 53 -16.11 -18.26 -5.01
C ASN A 53 -16.00 -19.52 -5.88
N LYS A 54 -15.55 -20.65 -5.31
CA LYS A 54 -15.50 -21.95 -6.00
C LYS A 54 -16.89 -22.41 -6.44
N ALA A 55 -17.86 -22.36 -5.52
CA ALA A 55 -19.25 -22.72 -5.82
C ALA A 55 -19.89 -21.74 -6.82
N TRP A 56 -19.62 -20.44 -6.70
CA TRP A 56 -20.05 -19.44 -7.67
C TRP A 56 -19.49 -19.71 -9.07
N ASN A 57 -18.18 -19.99 -9.18
CA ASN A 57 -17.55 -20.26 -10.46
C ASN A 57 -18.14 -21.51 -11.13
N ARG A 58 -18.47 -22.55 -10.34
CA ARG A 58 -19.15 -23.74 -10.85
C ARG A 58 -20.55 -23.41 -11.35
N PHE A 59 -21.37 -22.72 -10.56
CA PHE A 59 -22.72 -22.30 -10.96
C PHE A 59 -22.70 -21.38 -12.19
N ARG A 60 -21.78 -20.42 -12.23
CA ARG A 60 -21.61 -19.49 -13.36
C ARG A 60 -21.27 -20.21 -14.66
N ARG A 61 -20.46 -21.27 -14.60
CA ARG A 61 -20.08 -22.07 -15.78
C ARG A 61 -21.17 -23.07 -16.16
N TYR A 62 -21.87 -23.63 -15.17
CA TYR A 62 -22.89 -24.67 -15.34
C TYR A 62 -24.14 -24.34 -14.49
N PRO A 63 -25.10 -23.58 -15.03
CA PRO A 63 -26.26 -23.04 -14.29
C PRO A 63 -27.35 -24.08 -13.98
N THR A 64 -27.01 -25.16 -13.28
CA THR A 64 -27.96 -26.21 -12.86
C THR A 64 -28.57 -25.91 -11.47
N PRO A 65 -29.77 -26.42 -11.13
CA PRO A 65 -30.37 -26.28 -9.80
C PRO A 65 -29.46 -26.73 -8.65
N ASP A 66 -28.77 -27.87 -8.80
CA ASP A 66 -27.85 -28.39 -7.79
C ASP A 66 -26.67 -27.43 -7.52
N ASN A 67 -26.08 -26.88 -8.57
CA ASN A 67 -25.02 -25.88 -8.45
C ASN A 67 -25.52 -24.58 -7.79
N MET A 68 -26.77 -24.17 -8.06
CA MET A 68 -27.39 -23.02 -7.39
C MET A 68 -27.58 -23.28 -5.89
N ILE A 69 -28.06 -24.47 -5.52
CA ILE A 69 -28.21 -24.90 -4.11
C ILE A 69 -26.84 -24.91 -3.43
N ALA A 70 -25.82 -25.50 -4.06
CA ALA A 70 -24.46 -25.54 -3.53
C ALA A 70 -23.87 -24.14 -3.32
N PHE A 71 -24.06 -23.23 -4.29
CA PHE A 71 -23.66 -21.83 -4.17
C PHE A 71 -24.40 -21.12 -3.03
N ASN A 72 -25.72 -21.30 -2.91
CA ASN A 72 -26.51 -20.70 -1.84
C ASN A 72 -26.08 -21.20 -0.45
N LYS A 73 -25.80 -22.50 -0.30
CA LYS A 73 -25.23 -23.08 0.93
C LYS A 73 -23.89 -22.44 1.28
N ALA A 74 -22.95 -22.36 0.32
CA ALA A 74 -21.64 -21.73 0.53
C ALA A 74 -21.76 -20.24 0.85
N ARG A 75 -22.66 -19.51 0.17
CA ARG A 75 -22.97 -18.10 0.43
C ARG A 75 -23.54 -17.88 1.82
N ALA A 76 -24.45 -18.73 2.28
CA ALA A 76 -25.02 -18.66 3.62
C ALA A 76 -23.94 -18.92 4.69
N ARG A 77 -23.09 -19.93 4.50
CA ARG A 77 -21.95 -20.23 5.38
C ARG A 77 -20.97 -19.06 5.47
N ALA A 78 -20.54 -18.50 4.35
CA ALA A 78 -19.64 -17.34 4.32
C ALA A 78 -20.25 -16.12 5.04
N ARG A 79 -21.55 -15.86 4.84
CA ARG A 79 -22.28 -14.80 5.56
C ARG A 79 -22.29 -15.04 7.08
N LYS A 80 -22.55 -16.27 7.52
CA LYS A 80 -22.56 -16.64 8.95
C LYS A 80 -21.19 -16.39 9.58
N ILE A 81 -20.12 -16.90 8.97
CA ILE A 81 -18.74 -16.75 9.45
C ILE A 81 -18.36 -15.27 9.53
N HIS A 82 -18.61 -14.48 8.48
CA HIS A 82 -18.31 -13.06 8.48
C HIS A 82 -19.06 -12.30 9.60
N ARG A 83 -20.34 -12.60 9.82
CA ARG A 83 -21.14 -11.98 10.91
C ARG A 83 -20.57 -12.35 12.29
N GLN A 84 -20.27 -13.62 12.51
CA GLN A 84 -19.70 -14.10 13.77
C GLN A 84 -18.33 -13.46 14.06
N ARG A 85 -17.46 -13.40 13.06
CA ARG A 85 -16.11 -12.83 13.23
C ARG A 85 -16.14 -11.33 13.47
N LYS A 86 -16.99 -10.58 12.74
CA LYS A 86 -17.25 -9.17 13.02
C LYS A 86 -17.75 -8.94 14.45
N ARG A 87 -18.75 -9.71 14.88
CA ARG A 87 -19.32 -9.61 16.24
C ARG A 87 -18.27 -9.89 17.31
N LYS A 88 -17.50 -10.98 17.18
CA LYS A 88 -16.44 -11.33 18.12
C LYS A 88 -15.38 -10.24 18.23
N SER A 89 -14.96 -9.67 17.10
CA SER A 89 -13.99 -8.57 17.10
C SER A 89 -14.56 -7.28 17.70
N TRP A 90 -15.85 -6.99 17.51
CA TRP A 90 -16.50 -5.85 18.14
C TRP A 90 -16.57 -6.01 19.65
N ILE A 91 -17.03 -7.17 20.15
CA ILE A 91 -17.09 -7.48 21.58
C ILE A 91 -15.71 -7.35 22.22
N LYS A 92 -14.68 -7.95 21.61
CA LYS A 92 -13.29 -7.84 22.06
C LYS A 92 -12.78 -6.40 22.10
N TYR A 93 -13.24 -5.56 21.16
CA TYR A 93 -12.86 -4.16 21.18
C TYR A 93 -13.51 -3.42 22.35
N VAL A 94 -14.84 -3.55 22.49
CA VAL A 94 -15.60 -2.88 23.55
C VAL A 94 -15.13 -3.30 24.94
N SER A 95 -14.79 -4.58 25.14
CA SER A 95 -14.24 -5.08 26.41
C SER A 95 -12.87 -4.49 26.79
N ASN A 96 -12.13 -3.96 25.81
CA ASN A 96 -10.79 -3.40 26.00
C ASN A 96 -10.79 -1.86 26.04
N ILE A 97 -11.96 -1.21 26.06
CA ILE A 97 -12.05 0.24 26.21
C ILE A 97 -11.78 0.57 27.69
N THR A 98 -10.59 1.08 28.01
CA THR A 98 -10.27 1.68 29.30
C THR A 98 -10.82 3.11 29.40
N CYS A 99 -10.89 3.66 30.62
CA CYS A 99 -11.53 4.95 30.93
C CYS A 99 -11.03 6.08 29.99
N SER A 100 -11.97 6.73 29.31
CA SER A 100 -11.82 7.89 28.42
C SER A 100 -10.88 7.73 27.19
N PRO A 101 -11.19 6.87 26.21
CA PRO A 101 -10.53 6.94 24.90
C PRO A 101 -10.93 8.24 24.20
N SER A 102 -10.02 8.87 23.46
CA SER A 102 -10.38 10.04 22.67
C SER A 102 -11.40 9.67 21.57
N SER A 103 -12.31 10.58 21.23
CA SER A 103 -13.27 10.37 20.14
C SER A 103 -12.57 9.95 18.83
N LYS A 104 -11.38 10.50 18.55
CA LYS A 104 -10.56 10.15 17.39
C LYS A 104 -10.15 8.68 17.38
N GLU A 105 -9.75 8.12 18.51
CA GLU A 105 -9.35 6.72 18.63
C GLU A 105 -10.53 5.77 18.43
N VAL A 106 -11.68 6.10 19.01
CA VAL A 106 -12.93 5.33 18.85
C VAL A 106 -13.34 5.30 17.39
N TRP A 107 -13.42 6.47 16.74
CA TRP A 107 -13.76 6.56 15.30
C TRP A 107 -12.74 5.88 14.40
N ASN A 108 -11.45 5.95 14.72
CA ASN A 108 -10.40 5.21 13.99
C ASN A 108 -10.63 3.69 14.08
N LYS A 109 -10.93 3.17 15.26
CA LYS A 109 -11.19 1.73 15.45
C LYS A 109 -12.49 1.29 14.76
N ILE A 110 -13.57 2.07 14.83
CA ILE A 110 -14.82 1.82 14.08
C ILE A 110 -14.56 1.77 12.58
N ARG A 111 -13.76 2.70 12.04
CA ARG A 111 -13.35 2.70 10.63
C ARG A 111 -12.56 1.44 10.27
N LYS A 112 -11.63 1.01 11.12
CA LYS A 112 -10.85 -0.24 10.92
C LYS A 112 -11.75 -1.48 10.91
N LEU A 113 -12.73 -1.56 11.82
CA LEU A 113 -13.69 -2.66 11.89
C LEU A 113 -14.68 -2.67 10.74
N SER A 114 -15.12 -1.51 10.25
CA SER A 114 -15.98 -1.44 9.07
C SER A 114 -15.22 -1.70 7.76
N GLY A 115 -13.88 -1.64 7.78
CA GLY A 115 -13.04 -1.69 6.59
C GLY A 115 -13.11 -0.41 5.75
N LYS A 116 -13.62 0.68 6.33
CA LYS A 116 -13.63 2.04 5.75
C LYS A 116 -12.46 2.90 6.24
N TYR A 117 -11.57 2.31 7.05
CA TYR A 117 -10.33 2.98 7.40
C TYR A 117 -9.59 3.29 6.11
N SER A 118 -8.97 4.47 6.05
CA SER A 118 -7.95 4.80 5.08
C SER A 118 -6.74 5.24 5.88
N ALA A 119 -5.62 4.53 5.73
CA ALA A 119 -4.37 5.02 6.24
C ALA A 119 -3.97 6.16 5.31
N SER A 120 -3.69 7.34 5.87
CA SER A 120 -2.98 8.35 5.10
C SER A 120 -1.65 7.70 4.68
N PRO A 121 -1.30 7.71 3.39
CA PRO A 121 0.01 7.22 2.99
C PRO A 121 1.05 8.02 3.78
N VAL A 122 1.97 7.30 4.46
CA VAL A 122 3.19 7.93 4.94
C VAL A 122 3.92 8.38 3.70
N PHE A 123 4.04 9.69 3.48
CA PHE A 123 4.85 10.21 2.40
C PHE A 123 6.28 9.74 2.65
N ARG A 124 6.79 8.84 1.81
CA ARG A 124 8.21 8.50 1.82
C ARG A 124 8.87 9.46 0.84
N LEU A 125 9.61 10.43 1.34
CA LEU A 125 10.45 11.28 0.51
C LEU A 125 11.85 10.66 0.43
N ILE A 126 12.49 10.79 -0.73
CA ILE A 126 13.91 10.44 -0.89
C ILE A 126 14.63 11.73 -1.21
N SER A 127 15.55 12.14 -0.33
CA SER A 127 16.41 13.30 -0.50
C SER A 127 17.85 12.83 -0.54
N ASN A 128 18.57 13.12 -1.64
CA ASN A 128 19.98 12.74 -1.83
C ASN A 128 20.28 11.24 -1.56
N GLY A 129 19.35 10.36 -1.93
CA GLY A 129 19.48 8.90 -1.71
C GLY A 129 19.10 8.41 -0.31
N VAL A 130 18.75 9.30 0.62
CA VAL A 130 18.31 8.96 1.98
C VAL A 130 16.78 9.02 2.08
N SER A 131 16.18 7.97 2.66
CA SER A 131 14.74 7.92 2.88
C SER A 131 14.36 8.75 4.10
N VAL A 132 13.56 9.80 3.87
CA VAL A 132 12.99 10.66 4.91
C VAL A 132 11.59 10.16 5.24
N ASN A 133 11.38 9.77 6.50
CA ASN A 133 10.16 9.07 6.93
C ASN A 133 9.42 9.77 8.09
N THR A 134 9.99 10.83 8.68
CA THR A 134 9.34 11.60 9.74
C THR A 134 8.65 12.84 9.17
N ILE A 135 7.50 13.21 9.73
CA ILE A 135 6.74 14.38 9.28
C ILE A 135 7.56 15.69 9.35
N PRO A 136 8.30 15.97 10.45
CA PRO A 136 9.15 17.16 10.51
C PRO A 136 10.23 17.18 9.42
N ASP A 137 10.95 16.06 9.24
CA ASP A 137 12.03 16.01 8.26
C ASP A 137 11.50 16.12 6.83
N ILE A 138 10.31 15.54 6.55
CA ILE A 138 9.60 15.70 5.28
C ILE A 138 9.27 17.17 5.03
N ALA A 139 8.73 17.86 6.03
CA ALA A 139 8.38 19.27 5.92
C ALA A 139 9.63 20.14 5.69
N SER A 140 10.71 19.90 6.44
CA SER A 140 11.99 20.61 6.26
C SER A 140 12.59 20.37 4.89
N THR A 141 12.63 19.12 4.43
CA THR A 141 13.15 18.76 3.09
C THR A 141 12.38 19.48 1.99
N LEU A 142 11.05 19.54 2.10
CA LEU A 142 10.20 20.28 1.16
C LEU A 142 10.49 21.78 1.21
N ALA A 143 10.60 22.36 2.41
CA ALA A 143 10.91 23.78 2.59
C ALA A 143 12.27 24.15 1.99
N GLU A 144 13.31 23.34 2.24
CA GLU A 144 14.65 23.53 1.69
C GLU A 144 14.66 23.43 0.16
N THR A 145 13.98 22.43 -0.40
CA THR A 145 13.88 22.28 -1.85
C THR A 145 13.14 23.47 -2.47
N PHE A 146 12.02 23.91 -1.92
CA PHE A 146 11.32 25.11 -2.40
C PHE A 146 12.19 26.37 -2.27
N ALA A 147 12.89 26.57 -1.16
CA ALA A 147 13.79 27.70 -0.98
C ALA A 147 14.93 27.68 -2.00
N LYS A 148 15.50 26.50 -2.27
CA LYS A 148 16.54 26.30 -3.28
C LYS A 148 16.01 26.59 -4.67
N THR A 149 14.85 26.06 -5.06
CA THR A 149 14.27 26.25 -6.40
C THR A 149 13.85 27.70 -6.65
N SER A 150 13.32 28.37 -5.62
CA SER A 150 12.90 29.77 -5.68
C SER A 150 14.04 30.76 -5.41
N SER A 151 15.27 30.28 -5.23
CA SER A 151 16.43 31.12 -4.97
C SER A 151 16.73 32.02 -6.18
N CYS A 152 17.06 33.29 -5.90
CA CYS A 152 17.51 34.24 -6.93
C CYS A 152 18.72 33.74 -7.72
N ASN A 153 19.49 32.82 -7.14
CA ASN A 153 20.66 32.20 -7.78
C ASN A 153 20.29 31.37 -9.00
N ASN A 154 19.03 30.93 -9.14
CA ASN A 154 18.57 30.17 -10.30
C ASN A 154 18.12 31.05 -11.47
N TYR A 155 18.02 32.38 -11.28
CA TYR A 155 17.66 33.30 -12.36
C TYR A 155 18.84 33.58 -13.28
N THR A 156 18.55 33.99 -14.53
CA THR A 156 19.60 34.41 -15.46
C THR A 156 20.34 35.65 -14.95
N PRO A 157 21.63 35.84 -15.27
CA PRO A 157 22.41 36.99 -14.80
C PRO A 157 21.77 38.33 -15.16
N ALA A 158 21.15 38.42 -16.35
CA ALA A 158 20.42 39.59 -16.80
C ALA A 158 19.22 39.92 -15.89
N PHE A 159 18.44 38.91 -15.52
CA PHE A 159 17.29 39.09 -14.62
C PHE A 159 17.73 39.42 -13.18
N GLN A 160 18.83 38.82 -12.70
CA GLN A 160 19.39 39.16 -11.38
C GLN A 160 19.87 40.62 -11.31
N ALA A 161 20.43 41.15 -12.40
CA ALA A 161 20.82 42.56 -12.48
C ALA A 161 19.61 43.50 -12.47
N LEU A 162 18.57 43.18 -13.27
CA LEU A 162 17.31 43.91 -13.29
C LEU A 162 16.65 43.94 -11.91
N LYS A 163 16.49 42.77 -11.28
CA LYS A 163 15.87 42.64 -9.96
C LYS A 163 16.59 43.47 -8.88
N ARG A 164 17.94 43.41 -8.83
CA ARG A 164 18.75 44.20 -7.89
C ARG A 164 18.66 45.72 -8.09
N ARG A 165 18.34 46.16 -9.32
CA ARG A 165 18.14 47.58 -9.63
C ARG A 165 16.78 48.05 -9.11
N GLU A 166 15.72 47.27 -9.31
CA GLU A 166 14.36 47.62 -8.91
C GLU A 166 14.13 47.49 -7.39
N GLU A 167 14.74 46.51 -6.71
CA GLU A 167 14.61 46.32 -5.26
C GLU A 167 15.45 47.32 -4.42
N ARG A 168 16.21 48.21 -5.06
CA ARG A 168 17.06 49.23 -4.42
C ARG A 168 16.39 50.61 -4.28
N GLY A 169 15.11 50.74 -4.62
CA GLY A 169 14.30 51.93 -4.33
C GLY A 169 13.80 51.94 -2.89
#